data_AF-I1JGZ7-F1
#
_entry.id   AF-I1JGZ7-F1
#
_cell.length_a   1.000
_cell.length_b   1.000
_cell.length_c   1.000
_cell.angle_alpha   90.00
_cell.angle_beta   90.00
_cell.angle_gamma   90.00
#
_symmetry.space_group_name_H-M   'P 1'
#
loop_
_entity.id
_entity.type
_entity.pdbx_description
1 polymer ?
#
loop_
_entity_poly.entity_id
_entity_poly.type
_entity_poly.pdbx_seq_one_letter_code
_entity_poly.pdbx_strand_id
1 'polypeptide(L)'
;MVWPIRSRISSLLCSKAPLVGSYIYDSCGCLRFSAPTSSSITRHWPKIMDWVQMDRCRAAASLPSIKEKQPESHSNRVRLGQEIKGLDEGNMAEIDSYQNLFGLMKQRFLSFKSQKYIKELEHFEALAEAQFPKFMVIACADSRVCPSNILGFQPGEVFMIRNIANLVPVMKNGPSECNAALQFAVTTLQVENILVIGHSSCAGIEALMNMQEDAESRNFIHKWVANGKLAKQRTKAATAHLSFDQQCKFCEKVSIM
;
A
#
# COMPACT_ATOMS: atom_id res chain seq x y z
N MET A 1 12.33 6.11 10.82
CA MET A 1 12.08 4.68 11.08
C MET A 1 11.94 4.00 9.73
N VAL A 2 13.04 3.48 9.18
CA VAL A 2 13.03 2.72 7.92
C VAL A 2 13.84 1.46 8.19
N TRP A 3 13.22 0.31 7.94
CA TRP A 3 13.85 -1.00 8.03
C TRP A 3 14.51 -1.33 6.68
N PRO A 4 15.77 -1.80 6.66
CA PRO A 4 16.39 -2.26 5.44
C PRO A 4 15.97 -3.71 5.15
N ILE A 5 15.16 -3.93 4.12
CA ILE A 5 14.82 -5.25 3.59
C ILE A 5 15.85 -5.59 2.50
N ARG A 6 16.57 -6.70 2.65
CA ARG A 6 17.38 -7.28 1.57
C ARG A 6 16.66 -8.52 1.04
N SER A 7 16.20 -8.50 -0.21
CA SER A 7 15.80 -9.74 -0.87
C SER A 7 17.04 -10.49 -1.38
N ARG A 8 17.34 -11.66 -0.84
CA ARG A 8 18.14 -12.65 -1.58
C ARG A 8 17.19 -13.44 -2.48
N ILE A 9 17.13 -13.05 -3.75
CA ILE A 9 16.66 -13.97 -4.80
C ILE A 9 17.84 -14.87 -5.15
N SER A 10 17.82 -16.10 -4.65
CA SER A 10 18.77 -17.12 -5.06
C SER A 10 18.42 -17.62 -6.46
N SER A 11 19.36 -17.46 -7.39
CA SER A 11 19.34 -18.05 -8.72
C SER A 11 19.46 -19.58 -8.64
N LEU A 12 18.48 -20.30 -9.15
CA LEU A 12 18.65 -21.71 -9.54
C LEU A 12 18.16 -21.88 -10.98
N LEU A 13 19.11 -21.96 -11.91
CA LEU A 13 18.92 -22.60 -13.20
C LEU A 13 19.98 -23.68 -13.39
N CYS A 14 19.50 -24.76 -13.99
CA CYS A 14 20.21 -25.75 -14.81
C CYS A 14 20.70 -27.03 -14.11
N SER A 15 19.96 -28.12 -14.35
CA SER A 15 20.55 -29.41 -14.70
C SER A 15 19.82 -29.93 -15.94
N LYS A 16 20.57 -30.10 -17.04
CA LYS A 16 20.12 -30.69 -18.31
C LYS A 16 20.20 -32.21 -18.25
N ALA A 17 19.24 -32.89 -18.88
CA ALA A 17 19.48 -34.02 -19.81
C ALA A 17 18.22 -34.30 -20.66
N PRO A 18 18.36 -34.88 -21.89
CA PRO A 18 17.44 -34.66 -23.02
C PRO A 18 16.63 -35.91 -23.43
N LEU A 19 15.56 -35.76 -24.22
CA LEU A 19 15.12 -36.66 -25.32
C LEU A 19 14.05 -35.92 -26.20
N VAL A 20 14.35 -35.54 -27.46
CA VAL A 20 14.03 -36.18 -28.78
C VAL A 20 12.59 -35.95 -29.31
N GLY A 21 12.50 -35.43 -30.56
CA GLY A 21 11.38 -35.62 -31.50
C GLY A 21 10.60 -34.36 -31.89
N SER A 22 11.10 -33.53 -32.82
CA SER A 22 10.64 -33.40 -34.23
C SER A 22 9.19 -32.92 -34.44
N TYR A 23 8.98 -31.73 -35.03
CA TYR A 23 8.43 -31.53 -36.39
C TYR A 23 8.42 -30.04 -36.78
N ILE A 24 8.48 -29.83 -38.09
CA ILE A 24 8.85 -28.65 -38.89
C ILE A 24 7.65 -27.72 -39.14
N TYR A 25 7.86 -26.40 -39.14
CA TYR A 25 7.56 -25.50 -40.28
C TYR A 25 8.18 -24.09 -40.07
N ASP A 26 9.08 -23.77 -40.99
CA ASP A 26 9.58 -22.45 -41.44
C ASP A 26 8.44 -21.43 -41.70
N SER A 27 8.59 -20.10 -41.74
CA SER A 27 9.71 -19.16 -41.75
C SER A 27 9.14 -17.72 -41.70
N CYS A 28 10.04 -16.72 -41.60
CA CYS A 28 9.87 -15.27 -41.86
C CYS A 28 9.62 -14.40 -40.60
N GLY A 29 10.48 -13.45 -40.21
CA GLY A 29 11.70 -12.94 -40.82
C GLY A 29 12.52 -12.15 -39.78
N CYS A 30 13.84 -12.25 -39.94
CA CYS A 30 14.86 -11.63 -39.09
C CYS A 30 14.88 -10.10 -39.23
N LEU A 31 14.98 -9.39 -38.10
CA LEU A 31 15.82 -8.20 -38.00
C LEU A 31 16.75 -8.39 -36.80
N ARG A 32 18.05 -8.46 -37.13
CA ARG A 32 19.18 -8.52 -36.19
C ARG A 32 19.32 -7.16 -35.51
N PHE A 33 19.47 -7.14 -34.19
CA PHE A 33 20.30 -6.14 -33.52
C PHE A 33 21.12 -6.80 -32.41
N SER A 34 22.40 -6.49 -32.46
CA SER A 34 23.50 -7.06 -31.70
C SER A 34 23.40 -6.77 -30.20
N ALA A 35 23.75 -7.76 -29.38
CA ALA A 35 24.00 -7.57 -27.95
C ALA A 35 25.33 -6.83 -27.73
N PRO A 36 25.41 -5.95 -26.71
CA PRO A 36 26.67 -5.65 -26.05
C PRO A 36 26.81 -6.42 -24.74
N THR A 37 28.04 -6.86 -24.58
CA THR A 37 28.74 -7.54 -23.48
C THR A 37 28.51 -6.98 -22.08
N SER A 38 28.62 -7.91 -21.13
CA SER A 38 28.76 -7.71 -19.69
C SER A 38 29.74 -6.60 -19.30
N SER A 39 29.28 -5.68 -18.45
CA SER A 39 30.16 -4.97 -17.52
C SER A 39 29.49 -4.89 -16.15
N SER A 40 30.07 -5.62 -15.20
CA SER A 40 29.72 -5.66 -13.80
C SER A 40 30.11 -4.34 -13.13
N ILE A 41 29.14 -3.46 -12.92
CA ILE A 41 29.29 -2.29 -12.06
C ILE A 41 28.91 -2.70 -10.64
N THR A 42 29.91 -3.02 -9.82
CA THR A 42 29.77 -3.12 -8.37
C THR A 42 29.67 -1.72 -7.79
N ARG A 43 28.45 -1.25 -7.48
CA ARG A 43 28.27 -0.07 -6.62
C ARG A 43 28.33 -0.50 -5.15
N HIS A 44 29.41 -0.11 -4.49
CA HIS A 44 29.56 -0.19 -3.04
C HIS A 44 28.66 0.89 -2.41
N TRP A 45 27.68 0.50 -1.59
CA TRP A 45 26.87 1.44 -0.80
C TRP A 45 27.39 1.49 0.64
N PRO A 46 27.51 2.66 1.27
CA PRO A 46 28.12 2.81 2.58
C PRO A 46 27.36 2.03 3.67
N LYS A 47 28.12 1.39 4.57
CA LYS A 47 27.60 0.81 5.81
C LYS A 47 26.91 1.92 6.61
N ILE A 48 25.60 1.81 6.76
CA ILE A 48 24.82 2.65 7.68
C ILE A 48 25.16 2.26 9.11
N MET A 49 25.25 3.28 9.95
CA MET A 49 25.68 3.27 11.34
C MET A 49 25.11 2.15 12.20
N ASP A 50 25.92 1.74 13.16
CA ASP A 50 25.64 0.75 14.18
C ASP A 50 24.68 1.33 15.24
N TRP A 51 23.39 1.00 15.16
CA TRP A 51 22.36 1.50 16.08
C TRP A 51 22.34 0.76 17.43
N VAL A 52 23.31 -0.12 17.69
CA VAL A 52 23.45 -0.85 18.97
C VAL A 52 24.11 0.01 20.07
N GLN A 53 24.63 1.20 19.75
CA GLN A 53 25.42 2.00 20.68
C GLN A 53 24.68 3.18 21.33
N MET A 54 23.35 3.15 21.36
CA MET A 54 22.52 4.21 21.97
C MET A 54 21.64 3.73 23.14
N ASP A 55 22.00 2.59 23.76
CA ASP A 55 21.35 2.06 24.98
C ASP A 55 22.34 1.77 26.13
N ARG A 56 23.58 2.31 26.08
CA ARG A 56 24.52 2.27 27.20
C ARG A 56 25.02 3.66 27.56
N CYS A 57 24.17 4.46 28.20
CA CYS A 57 24.60 5.48 29.15
C CYS A 57 23.38 6.05 29.91
N ARG A 58 23.52 6.15 31.23
CA ARG A 58 22.59 6.71 32.23
C ARG A 58 21.45 5.81 32.73
N ALA A 59 21.84 4.66 33.26
CA ALA A 59 21.51 4.42 34.66
C ALA A 59 22.51 5.21 35.53
N ALA A 60 22.05 5.73 36.67
CA ALA A 60 22.74 6.61 37.63
C ALA A 60 22.72 8.12 37.32
N ALA A 61 21.65 8.79 37.78
CA ALA A 61 21.75 10.09 38.45
C ALA A 61 20.42 10.37 39.19
N SER A 62 20.49 10.37 40.52
CA SER A 62 19.40 10.71 41.43
C SER A 62 18.98 12.18 41.25
N LEU A 63 17.67 12.43 41.17
CA LEU A 63 17.07 13.77 41.08
C LEU A 63 17.04 14.47 42.45
N PRO A 64 17.48 15.74 42.55
CA PRO A 64 17.04 16.66 43.60
C PRO A 64 15.87 17.53 43.12
N SER A 65 14.87 17.66 43.99
CA SER A 65 13.69 18.53 43.85
C SER A 65 14.08 20.00 43.86
N ILE A 66 13.60 20.80 42.89
CA ILE A 66 13.71 22.27 42.93
C ILE A 66 12.36 22.92 42.61
N LYS A 67 12.03 23.89 43.47
CA LYS A 67 10.78 24.63 43.68
C LYS A 67 10.43 25.59 42.53
N GLU A 68 9.14 25.73 42.27
CA GLU A 68 8.55 26.82 41.49
C GLU A 68 8.88 28.21 42.08
N LYS A 69 9.18 29.16 41.18
CA LYS A 69 9.11 30.60 41.46
C LYS A 69 8.41 31.29 40.30
N GLN A 70 7.28 31.93 40.62
CA GLN A 70 6.60 32.96 39.83
C GLN A 70 7.52 34.18 39.61
N PRO A 71 7.41 34.91 38.48
CA PRO A 71 7.90 36.27 38.42
C PRO A 71 6.76 37.29 38.31
N GLU A 72 6.79 38.24 39.23
CA GLU A 72 6.04 39.50 39.19
C GLU A 72 6.56 40.46 38.11
N SER A 73 5.64 41.33 37.73
CA SER A 73 5.74 42.50 36.85
C SER A 73 7.02 43.32 36.97
N HIS A 74 7.51 43.88 35.86
CA HIS A 74 7.99 45.26 35.79
C HIS A 74 7.77 45.85 34.39
N SER A 75 7.25 47.08 34.42
CA SER A 75 6.80 47.91 33.31
C SER A 75 7.93 48.32 32.37
N ASN A 76 7.69 48.24 31.05
CA ASN A 76 8.15 49.28 30.13
C ASN A 76 7.16 49.48 28.98
N ARG A 77 6.68 50.71 28.88
CA ARG A 77 5.69 51.18 27.91
C ARG A 77 6.41 52.02 26.86
N VAL A 78 6.41 51.58 25.61
CA VAL A 78 6.52 52.46 24.44
C VAL A 78 5.33 52.15 23.54
N ARG A 79 4.55 53.21 23.21
CA ARG A 79 3.31 53.17 22.43
C ARG A 79 3.59 53.65 21.00
N LEU A 80 3.01 52.94 20.02
CA LEU A 80 2.36 53.36 18.75
C LEU A 80 2.58 52.21 17.75
N GLY A 81 1.63 51.63 17.03
CA GLY A 81 0.21 51.89 16.83
C GLY A 81 -0.21 51.03 15.62
N GLN A 82 -1.38 50.40 15.75
CA GLN A 82 -2.26 49.91 14.68
C GLN A 82 -1.91 48.62 13.90
N GLU A 83 -2.77 47.63 14.17
CA GLU A 83 -3.47 46.75 13.23
C GLU A 83 -2.72 45.56 12.61
N ILE A 84 -2.76 44.45 13.33
CA ILE A 84 -3.13 43.15 12.75
C ILE A 84 -4.25 42.57 13.64
N LYS A 85 -5.50 42.92 13.34
CA LYS A 85 -6.67 42.16 13.76
C LYS A 85 -6.83 40.99 12.80
N GLY A 86 -6.91 39.78 13.35
CA GLY A 86 -7.40 38.60 12.62
C GLY A 86 -6.33 37.59 12.25
N LEU A 87 -5.78 36.88 13.25
CA LEU A 87 -5.23 35.54 13.02
C LEU A 87 -6.00 34.56 13.91
N ASP A 88 -7.09 34.10 13.30
CA ASP A 88 -7.87 32.88 13.48
C ASP A 88 -7.46 31.94 14.63
N GLU A 89 -8.22 31.97 15.73
CA GLU A 89 -8.19 30.97 16.82
C GLU A 89 -8.51 29.55 16.33
N GLY A 90 -9.08 29.39 15.12
CA GLY A 90 -9.35 28.09 14.49
C GLY A 90 -8.09 27.32 14.08
N ASN A 91 -6.99 28.00 13.73
CA ASN A 91 -5.78 27.34 13.26
C ASN A 91 -4.97 26.65 14.37
N MET A 92 -5.03 27.16 15.61
CA MET A 92 -4.22 26.61 16.71
C MET A 92 -4.78 25.29 17.26
N ALA A 93 -6.11 25.15 17.29
CA ALA A 93 -6.80 23.93 17.74
C ALA A 93 -6.72 22.79 16.72
N GLU A 94 -6.76 23.09 15.41
CA GLU A 94 -6.56 22.07 14.37
C GLU A 94 -5.11 21.54 14.36
N ILE A 95 -4.11 22.42 14.54
CA ILE A 95 -2.69 22.02 14.56
C ILE A 95 -2.39 21.10 15.76
N ASP A 96 -2.94 21.39 16.95
CA ASP A 96 -2.80 20.54 18.14
C ASP A 96 -3.48 19.17 17.94
N SER A 97 -4.64 19.14 17.28
CA SER A 97 -5.37 17.91 16.93
C SER A 97 -4.60 17.01 15.95
N TYR A 98 -4.00 17.57 14.90
CA TYR A 98 -3.18 16.80 13.95
C TYR A 98 -1.88 16.29 14.59
N GLN A 99 -1.22 17.10 15.44
CA GLN A 99 -0.07 16.66 16.21
C GLN A 99 -0.41 15.50 17.15
N ASN A 100 -1.62 15.51 17.72
CA ASN A 100 -2.15 14.41 18.52
C ASN A 100 -2.36 13.12 17.68
N LEU A 101 -2.84 13.22 16.44
CA LEU A 101 -3.03 12.05 15.58
C LEU A 101 -1.72 11.32 15.24
N PHE A 102 -0.65 12.06 14.92
CA PHE A 102 0.67 11.46 14.73
C PHE A 102 1.22 10.87 16.04
N GLY A 103 0.93 11.51 17.18
CA GLY A 103 1.20 10.97 18.51
C GLY A 103 0.52 9.61 18.74
N LEU A 104 -0.76 9.51 18.40
CA LEU A 104 -1.54 8.27 18.48
C LEU A 104 -0.99 7.19 17.56
N MET A 105 -0.60 7.52 16.33
CA MET A 105 0.03 6.56 15.41
C MET A 105 1.36 6.03 15.97
N LYS A 106 2.18 6.91 16.56
CA LYS A 106 3.41 6.51 17.25
C LYS A 106 3.09 5.56 18.41
N GLN A 107 2.11 5.87 19.25
CA GLN A 107 1.69 5.01 20.35
C GLN A 107 1.19 3.64 19.87
N ARG A 108 0.38 3.61 18.80
CA ARG A 108 -0.09 2.35 18.18
C ARG A 108 1.09 1.50 17.68
N PHE A 109 2.08 2.12 17.03
CA PHE A 109 3.29 1.40 16.60
C PHE A 109 4.10 0.85 17.78
N LEU A 110 4.29 1.63 18.85
CA LEU A 110 4.98 1.18 20.06
C LEU A 110 4.22 0.03 20.76
N SER A 111 2.88 0.08 20.74
CA SER A 111 2.04 -1.01 21.21
C SER A 111 2.21 -2.26 20.35
N PHE A 112 2.20 -2.15 19.02
CA PHE A 112 2.50 -3.27 18.13
C PHE A 112 3.88 -3.88 18.44
N LYS A 113 4.90 -3.02 18.60
CA LYS A 113 6.27 -3.46 18.90
C LYS A 113 6.32 -4.27 20.19
N SER A 114 5.75 -3.74 21.27
CA SER A 114 5.80 -4.38 22.60
C SER A 114 4.87 -5.59 22.74
N GLN A 115 3.67 -5.53 22.16
CA GLN A 115 2.63 -6.52 22.40
C GLN A 115 2.58 -7.64 21.37
N LYS A 116 3.13 -7.43 20.16
CA LYS A 116 3.13 -8.43 19.09
C LYS A 116 4.55 -8.77 18.64
N TYR A 117 5.28 -7.79 18.10
CA TYR A 117 6.60 -8.03 17.52
C TYR A 117 7.60 -8.68 18.51
N ILE A 118 7.76 -8.14 19.72
CA ILE A 118 8.69 -8.70 20.73
C ILE A 118 8.21 -10.07 21.24
N LYS A 119 6.90 -10.30 21.33
CA LYS A 119 6.35 -11.57 21.83
C LYS A 119 6.44 -12.70 20.81
N GLU A 120 6.41 -12.36 19.52
CA GLU A 120 6.48 -13.28 18.39
C GLU A 120 7.81 -13.10 17.62
N LEU A 121 8.90 -12.83 18.33
CA LEU A 121 10.16 -12.39 17.72
C LEU A 121 10.69 -13.39 16.68
N GLU A 122 10.67 -14.68 17.00
CA GLU A 122 11.10 -15.76 16.09
C GLU A 122 10.31 -15.75 14.77
N HIS A 123 8.99 -15.52 14.83
CA HIS A 123 8.16 -15.41 13.63
C HIS A 123 8.57 -14.21 12.78
N PHE A 124 8.77 -13.04 13.38
CA PHE A 124 9.17 -11.85 12.64
C PHE A 124 10.62 -11.88 12.14
N GLU A 125 11.52 -12.57 12.85
CA GLU A 125 12.89 -12.84 12.37
C GLU A 125 12.86 -13.73 11.12
N ALA A 126 12.04 -14.79 11.13
CA ALA A 126 11.84 -15.61 9.93
C ALA A 126 11.28 -14.78 8.75
N LEU A 127 10.29 -13.92 9.02
CA LEU A 127 9.72 -13.02 8.01
C LEU A 127 10.70 -11.95 7.49
N ALA A 128 11.69 -11.57 8.30
CA ALA A 128 12.72 -10.61 7.88
C ALA A 128 13.66 -11.22 6.82
N GLU A 129 13.88 -12.54 6.87
CA GLU A 129 14.69 -13.26 5.89
C GLU A 129 13.93 -13.50 4.58
N ALA A 130 12.66 -13.93 4.67
CA ALA A 130 11.84 -14.21 3.50
C ALA A 130 10.33 -14.18 3.79
N GLN A 131 9.54 -13.96 2.73
CA GLN A 131 8.08 -14.10 2.76
C GLN A 131 7.65 -15.25 1.84
N PHE A 132 6.64 -16.03 2.27
CA PHE A 132 6.05 -17.12 1.48
C PHE A 132 4.52 -17.09 1.58
N PRO A 133 3.86 -15.99 1.17
CA PRO A 133 2.42 -15.88 1.27
C PRO A 133 1.72 -16.92 0.39
N LYS A 134 0.67 -17.54 0.91
CA LYS A 134 -0.13 -18.55 0.20
C LYS A 134 -1.25 -17.94 -0.62
N PHE A 135 -1.64 -16.72 -0.26
CA PHE A 135 -2.71 -15.98 -0.91
C PHE A 135 -2.21 -14.64 -1.45
N MET A 136 -2.72 -14.25 -2.62
CA MET A 136 -2.81 -12.86 -3.02
C MET A 136 -4.23 -12.36 -2.77
N VAL A 137 -4.36 -11.16 -2.19
CA VAL A 137 -5.66 -10.51 -1.99
C VAL A 137 -5.69 -9.17 -2.72
N ILE A 138 -6.71 -8.97 -3.55
CA ILE A 138 -7.05 -7.70 -4.20
C ILE A 138 -8.34 -7.20 -3.55
N ALA A 139 -8.26 -6.10 -2.81
CA ALA A 139 -9.37 -5.56 -2.04
C ALA A 139 -9.54 -4.05 -2.25
N CYS A 140 -10.65 -3.48 -1.74
CA CYS A 140 -10.88 -2.06 -1.88
C CYS A 140 -10.00 -1.26 -0.91
N ALA A 141 -9.58 -0.07 -1.32
CA ALA A 141 -8.88 0.90 -0.47
C ALA A 141 -9.78 1.52 0.63
N ASP A 142 -11.07 1.23 0.61
CA ASP A 142 -12.06 1.69 1.59
C ASP A 142 -11.63 1.34 3.03
N SER A 143 -11.60 2.36 3.90
CA SER A 143 -11.07 2.24 5.27
C SER A 143 -11.86 1.30 6.17
N ARG A 144 -13.09 0.94 5.80
CA ARG A 144 -13.98 0.06 6.57
C ARG A 144 -13.68 -1.42 6.38
N VAL A 145 -13.00 -1.78 5.28
CA VAL A 145 -12.87 -3.18 4.83
C VAL A 145 -11.42 -3.65 4.70
N CYS A 146 -10.62 -3.46 5.75
CA CYS A 146 -9.27 -4.01 5.81
C CYS A 146 -9.30 -5.56 5.84
N PRO A 147 -8.80 -6.28 4.82
CA PRO A 147 -8.93 -7.74 4.77
C PRO A 147 -8.18 -8.45 5.90
N SER A 148 -7.02 -7.93 6.33
CA SER A 148 -6.29 -8.49 7.47
C SER A 148 -7.11 -8.47 8.76
N ASN A 149 -7.93 -7.44 8.96
CA ASN A 149 -8.81 -7.35 10.12
C ASN A 149 -10.04 -8.25 9.99
N ILE A 150 -10.66 -8.30 8.80
CA ILE A 150 -11.89 -9.07 8.57
C ILE A 150 -11.63 -10.57 8.58
N LEU A 151 -10.54 -11.01 7.94
CA LEU A 151 -10.20 -12.43 7.77
C LEU A 151 -9.18 -12.94 8.78
N GLY A 152 -8.62 -12.05 9.62
CA GLY A 152 -7.68 -12.44 10.68
C GLY A 152 -6.29 -12.84 10.18
N PHE A 153 -5.88 -12.39 8.99
CA PHE A 153 -4.57 -12.70 8.44
C PHE A 153 -3.42 -12.23 9.33
N GLN A 154 -2.45 -13.09 9.52
CA GLN A 154 -1.19 -12.83 10.19
C GLN A 154 -0.13 -12.31 9.21
N PRO A 155 0.89 -11.59 9.71
CA PRO A 155 2.04 -11.19 8.90
C PRO A 155 2.67 -12.40 8.18
N GLY A 156 2.87 -12.27 6.87
CA GLY A 156 3.44 -13.33 6.03
C GLY A 156 2.43 -14.20 5.28
N GLU A 157 1.15 -14.21 5.66
CA GLU A 157 0.16 -15.10 5.03
C GLU A 157 -0.33 -14.61 3.65
N VAL A 158 -0.36 -13.30 3.45
CA VAL A 158 -1.00 -12.66 2.29
C VAL A 158 -0.11 -11.60 1.67
N PHE A 159 -0.02 -11.64 0.34
CA PHE A 159 0.48 -10.54 -0.49
C PHE A 159 -0.71 -9.70 -0.97
N MET A 160 -0.78 -8.42 -0.58
CA MET A 160 -2.03 -7.64 -0.71
C MET A 160 -1.87 -6.39 -1.58
N ILE A 161 -2.84 -6.17 -2.47
CA ILE A 161 -3.08 -4.91 -3.16
C ILE A 161 -4.44 -4.36 -2.76
N ARG A 162 -4.47 -3.05 -2.50
CA ARG A 162 -5.72 -2.33 -2.23
C ARG A 162 -5.85 -1.16 -3.19
N ASN A 163 -6.92 -1.14 -3.97
CA ASN A 163 -7.19 -0.07 -4.94
C ASN A 163 -8.68 0.34 -4.92
N ILE A 164 -9.07 1.37 -5.67
CA ILE A 164 -10.47 1.82 -5.70
C ILE A 164 -11.34 0.76 -6.38
N ALA A 165 -12.37 0.28 -5.69
CA ALA A 165 -13.31 -0.75 -6.15
C ALA A 165 -12.67 -2.11 -6.50
N ASN A 166 -11.51 -2.44 -5.92
CA ASN A 166 -10.86 -3.76 -6.03
C ASN A 166 -10.78 -4.28 -7.48
N LEU A 167 -10.57 -3.38 -8.43
CA LEU A 167 -10.58 -3.67 -9.86
C LEU A 167 -9.25 -4.28 -10.29
N VAL A 168 -9.33 -5.18 -11.26
CA VAL A 168 -8.17 -5.80 -11.93
C VAL A 168 -8.14 -5.30 -13.38
N PRO A 169 -7.26 -4.34 -13.72
CA PRO A 169 -7.18 -3.78 -15.06
C PRO A 169 -6.71 -4.81 -16.09
N VAL A 170 -7.31 -4.79 -17.28
CA VAL A 170 -6.82 -5.61 -18.40
C VAL A 170 -5.45 -5.14 -18.88
N MET A 171 -4.52 -6.08 -19.13
CA MET A 171 -3.13 -5.79 -19.52
C MET A 171 -3.00 -4.90 -20.76
N LYS A 172 -3.96 -4.96 -21.70
CA LYS A 172 -3.94 -4.17 -22.93
C LYS A 172 -4.00 -2.65 -22.70
N ASN A 173 -4.41 -2.20 -21.52
CA ASN A 173 -4.46 -0.79 -21.15
C ASN A 173 -3.11 -0.27 -20.63
N GLY A 174 -2.05 -1.08 -20.70
CA GLY A 174 -0.72 -0.77 -20.18
C GLY A 174 -0.46 -1.32 -18.78
N PRO A 175 0.76 -1.10 -18.25
CA PRO A 175 1.11 -1.54 -16.91
C PRO A 175 0.30 -0.79 -15.86
N SER A 176 -0.13 -1.52 -14.82
CA SER A 176 -0.73 -0.95 -13.61
C SER A 176 -0.07 -1.55 -12.39
N GLU A 177 -0.16 -0.88 -11.24
CA GLU A 177 0.34 -1.42 -9.97
C GLU A 177 -0.27 -2.79 -9.66
N CYS A 178 -1.57 -2.96 -9.93
CA CYS A 178 -2.28 -4.22 -9.76
C CYS A 178 -1.69 -5.33 -10.65
N ASN A 179 -1.37 -5.02 -11.91
CA ASN A 179 -0.81 -5.98 -12.85
C ASN A 179 0.62 -6.38 -12.49
N ALA A 180 1.44 -5.41 -12.08
CA ALA A 180 2.81 -5.67 -11.61
C ALA A 180 2.81 -6.53 -10.34
N ALA A 181 1.93 -6.22 -9.39
CA ALA A 181 1.78 -6.99 -8.16
C ALA A 181 1.23 -8.40 -8.42
N LEU A 182 0.27 -8.54 -9.33
CA LEU A 182 -0.25 -9.85 -9.75
C LEU A 182 0.85 -10.71 -10.39
N GLN A 183 1.63 -10.12 -11.29
CA GLN A 183 2.77 -10.81 -11.89
C GLN A 183 3.77 -11.23 -10.81
N PHE A 184 4.17 -10.33 -9.91
CA PHE A 184 5.10 -10.64 -8.83
C PHE A 184 4.58 -11.75 -7.91
N ALA A 185 3.29 -11.69 -7.53
CA ALA A 185 2.66 -12.69 -6.68
C ALA A 185 2.70 -14.09 -7.32
N VAL A 186 2.38 -14.18 -8.62
CA VAL A 186 2.33 -15.46 -9.34
C VAL A 186 3.71 -15.97 -9.70
N THR A 187 4.57 -15.14 -10.30
CA THR A 187 5.84 -15.60 -10.87
C THR A 187 6.99 -15.61 -9.88
N THR A 188 6.96 -14.73 -8.87
CA THR A 188 8.05 -14.59 -7.89
C THR A 188 7.68 -15.21 -6.56
N LEU A 189 6.52 -14.87 -5.99
CA LEU A 189 6.10 -15.41 -4.69
C LEU A 189 5.41 -16.78 -4.81
N GLN A 190 4.96 -17.15 -6.01
CA GLN A 190 4.26 -18.41 -6.29
C GLN A 190 3.06 -18.64 -5.36
N VAL A 191 2.24 -17.61 -5.18
CA VAL A 191 0.99 -17.71 -4.41
C VAL A 191 0.10 -18.81 -5.01
N GLU A 192 -0.56 -19.56 -4.15
CA GLU A 192 -1.41 -20.69 -4.56
C GLU A 192 -2.83 -20.23 -4.91
N ASN A 193 -3.26 -19.11 -4.33
CA ASN A 193 -4.63 -18.63 -4.40
C ASN A 193 -4.67 -17.12 -4.64
N ILE A 194 -5.63 -16.64 -5.44
CA ILE A 194 -5.89 -15.22 -5.65
C ILE A 194 -7.34 -14.94 -5.27
N LEU A 195 -7.56 -14.01 -4.35
CA LEU A 195 -8.88 -13.58 -3.89
C LEU A 195 -9.12 -12.13 -4.32
N VAL A 196 -10.24 -11.90 -5.01
CA VAL A 196 -10.75 -10.55 -5.28
C VAL A 196 -11.96 -10.31 -4.38
N ILE A 197 -11.84 -9.34 -3.47
CA ILE A 197 -12.85 -9.09 -2.42
C ILE A 197 -13.56 -7.77 -2.70
N GLY A 198 -14.81 -7.88 -3.16
CA GLY A 198 -15.75 -6.76 -3.22
C GLY A 198 -16.35 -6.42 -1.86
N HIS A 199 -17.07 -5.31 -1.77
CA HIS A 199 -17.80 -4.93 -0.56
C HIS A 199 -19.06 -4.13 -0.86
N SER A 200 -19.98 -4.10 0.10
CA SER A 200 -21.20 -3.31 0.00
C SER A 200 -20.93 -1.80 0.11
N SER A 201 -21.75 -1.01 -0.56
CA SER A 201 -21.70 0.46 -0.56
C SER A 201 -20.32 0.97 -1.01
N CYS A 202 -19.82 0.42 -2.11
CA CYS A 202 -18.55 0.79 -2.70
C CYS A 202 -18.67 2.07 -3.52
N ALA A 203 -18.10 3.17 -3.01
CA ALA A 203 -18.11 4.46 -3.69
C ALA A 203 -17.43 4.43 -5.08
N GLY A 204 -16.45 3.54 -5.29
CA GLY A 204 -15.84 3.36 -6.61
C GLY A 204 -16.77 2.69 -7.62
N ILE A 205 -17.61 1.74 -7.17
CA ILE A 205 -18.65 1.13 -8.01
C ILE A 205 -19.79 2.11 -8.25
N GLU A 206 -20.18 2.89 -7.24
CA GLU A 206 -21.14 3.98 -7.41
C GLU A 206 -20.66 4.99 -8.48
N ALA A 207 -19.39 5.42 -8.40
CA ALA A 207 -18.78 6.29 -9.40
C ALA A 207 -18.78 5.66 -10.80
N LEU A 208 -18.46 4.37 -10.92
CA LEU A 208 -18.55 3.61 -12.17
C LEU A 208 -19.97 3.65 -12.75
N MET A 209 -20.97 3.34 -11.90
CA MET A 209 -22.37 3.25 -12.31
C MET A 209 -22.95 4.60 -12.71
N ASN A 210 -22.49 5.69 -12.08
CA ASN A 210 -22.92 7.07 -12.38
C ASN A 210 -22.22 7.69 -13.60
N MET A 211 -21.10 7.11 -14.07
CA MET A 211 -20.36 7.64 -15.22
C MET A 211 -21.23 7.64 -16.50
N GLN A 212 -21.07 8.60 -17.40
CA GLN A 212 -21.68 8.54 -18.74
C GLN A 212 -20.76 7.80 -19.71
N GLU A 213 -21.29 7.11 -20.72
CA GLU A 213 -20.51 6.19 -21.58
C GLU A 213 -19.45 6.91 -22.44
N ASP A 214 -19.66 8.18 -22.78
CA ASP A 214 -18.84 8.92 -23.75
C ASP A 214 -18.09 10.14 -23.17
N ALA A 215 -18.04 10.26 -21.84
CA ALA A 215 -17.36 11.38 -21.21
C ALA A 215 -15.86 11.10 -21.11
N GLU A 216 -15.07 11.66 -22.04
CA GLU A 216 -13.62 11.82 -21.88
C GLU A 216 -13.34 12.64 -20.62
N SER A 217 -13.12 11.92 -19.51
CA SER A 217 -12.98 12.56 -18.21
C SER A 217 -11.51 12.79 -17.89
N ARG A 218 -11.16 14.05 -17.63
CA ARG A 218 -9.89 14.41 -16.98
C ARG A 218 -9.78 13.92 -15.52
N ASN A 219 -10.85 13.32 -14.98
CA ASN A 219 -10.88 12.77 -13.63
C ASN A 219 -10.20 11.39 -13.58
N PHE A 220 -9.12 11.28 -12.78
CA PHE A 220 -8.41 10.02 -12.58
C PHE A 220 -9.30 8.90 -12.03
N ILE A 221 -10.30 9.22 -11.20
CA ILE A 221 -11.26 8.24 -10.68
C ILE A 221 -12.06 7.63 -11.82
N HIS A 222 -12.61 8.45 -12.72
CA HIS A 222 -13.40 7.96 -13.86
C HIS A 222 -12.54 7.10 -14.79
N LYS A 223 -11.32 7.55 -15.11
CA LYS A 223 -10.36 6.76 -15.90
C LYS A 223 -10.04 5.41 -15.24
N TRP A 224 -9.88 5.40 -13.92
CA TRP A 224 -9.61 4.18 -13.17
C TRP A 224 -10.81 3.24 -13.15
N VAL A 225 -11.98 3.71 -12.73
CA VAL A 225 -13.16 2.84 -12.58
C VAL A 225 -13.69 2.34 -13.92
N ALA A 226 -13.36 3.02 -15.03
CA ALA A 226 -13.62 2.53 -16.39
C ALA A 226 -13.02 1.14 -16.68
N ASN A 227 -12.04 0.67 -15.89
CA ASN A 227 -11.60 -0.73 -15.96
C ASN A 227 -12.74 -1.73 -15.66
N GLY A 228 -13.74 -1.33 -14.87
CA GLY A 228 -14.96 -2.10 -14.60
C GLY A 228 -16.10 -1.91 -15.61
N LYS A 229 -15.87 -1.28 -16.77
CA LYS A 229 -16.94 -0.95 -17.74
C LYS A 229 -17.77 -2.16 -18.17
N LEU A 230 -17.15 -3.33 -18.31
CA LEU A 230 -17.87 -4.55 -18.70
C LEU A 230 -18.85 -4.99 -17.61
N ALA A 231 -18.47 -4.86 -16.33
CA ALA A 231 -19.35 -5.16 -15.20
C ALA A 231 -20.53 -4.20 -15.16
N LYS A 232 -20.30 -2.92 -15.43
CA LYS A 232 -21.38 -1.92 -15.57
C LYS A 232 -22.35 -2.28 -16.70
N GLN A 233 -21.84 -2.60 -17.89
CA GLN A 233 -22.69 -2.94 -19.04
C GLN A 233 -23.56 -4.17 -18.75
N ARG A 234 -22.96 -5.23 -18.19
CA ARG A 234 -23.68 -6.44 -17.74
C ARG A 234 -24.74 -6.10 -16.69
N THR A 235 -24.39 -5.27 -15.72
CA THR A 235 -25.32 -4.83 -14.68
C THR A 235 -26.49 -4.05 -15.26
N LYS A 236 -26.23 -3.05 -16.10
CA LYS A 236 -27.28 -2.25 -16.75
C LYS A 236 -28.22 -3.12 -17.58
N ALA A 237 -27.68 -4.07 -18.34
CA ALA A 237 -28.48 -5.02 -19.10
C ALA A 237 -29.38 -5.90 -18.21
N ALA A 238 -28.86 -6.39 -17.08
CA ALA A 238 -29.60 -7.29 -16.18
C ALA A 238 -30.58 -6.55 -15.24
N THR A 239 -30.32 -5.29 -14.91
CA THR A 239 -30.96 -4.58 -13.79
C THR A 239 -31.53 -3.20 -14.16
N ALA A 240 -31.76 -2.94 -15.45
CA ALA A 240 -32.29 -1.65 -15.93
C ALA A 240 -33.59 -1.21 -15.23
N HIS A 241 -34.41 -2.16 -14.79
CA HIS A 241 -35.69 -1.95 -14.11
C HIS A 241 -35.57 -1.68 -12.60
N LEU A 242 -34.38 -1.87 -12.02
CA LEU A 242 -34.14 -1.70 -10.57
C LEU A 242 -33.69 -0.29 -10.24
N SER A 243 -33.80 0.10 -8.97
CA SER A 243 -33.31 1.39 -8.50
C SER A 243 -31.79 1.49 -8.63
N PHE A 244 -31.25 2.72 -8.68
CA PHE A 244 -29.80 2.93 -8.80
C PHE A 244 -28.99 2.20 -7.72
N ASP A 245 -29.43 2.25 -6.46
CA ASP A 245 -28.77 1.54 -5.36
C ASP A 245 -28.77 0.02 -5.54
N GLN A 246 -29.86 -0.54 -6.07
CA GLN A 246 -29.95 -1.97 -6.38
C GLN A 246 -29.02 -2.33 -7.54
N GLN A 247 -28.91 -1.47 -8.55
CA GLN A 247 -27.94 -1.64 -9.64
C GLN A 247 -26.50 -1.59 -9.10
N CYS A 248 -26.17 -0.67 -8.20
CA CYS A 248 -24.86 -0.61 -7.54
C CYS A 248 -24.56 -1.89 -6.75
N LYS A 249 -25.50 -2.36 -5.91
CA LYS A 249 -25.37 -3.64 -5.17
C LYS A 249 -25.17 -4.85 -6.08
N PHE A 250 -25.80 -4.84 -7.25
CA PHE A 250 -25.58 -5.88 -8.25
C PHE A 250 -24.20 -5.76 -8.89
N CYS A 251 -23.80 -4.55 -9.27
CA CYS A 251 -22.50 -4.27 -9.88
C CYS A 251 -21.33 -4.63 -8.96
N GLU A 252 -21.45 -4.39 -7.64
CA GLU A 252 -20.45 -4.79 -6.63
C GLU A 252 -20.13 -6.30 -6.68
N LYS A 253 -21.10 -7.13 -7.06
CA LYS A 253 -20.92 -8.58 -7.23
C LYS A 253 -20.44 -8.94 -8.62
N VAL A 254 -20.89 -8.24 -9.66
CA VAL A 254 -20.48 -8.52 -11.05
C VAL A 254 -19.06 -8.03 -11.33
N SER A 255 -18.58 -6.99 -10.64
CA SER A 255 -17.24 -6.44 -10.85
C SER A 255 -16.10 -7.34 -10.36
N ILE A 256 -16.41 -8.38 -9.60
CA ILE A 256 -15.45 -9.39 -9.13
C ILE A 256 -15.50 -10.69 -9.94
N MET A 257 -16.42 -10.80 -10.93
CA MET A 257 -16.64 -11.99 -11.78
C MET A 257 -15.97 -11.87 -13.16
#